data_AF-A0A0S8IZ42-F1
#
_entry.id   AF-A0A0S8IZ42-F1
#
_cell.length_a   1.000
_cell.length_b   1.000
_cell.length_c   1.000
_cell.angle_alpha   90.00
_cell.angle_beta   90.00
_cell.angle_gamma   90.00
#
_symmetry.space_group_name_H-M   'P 1'
#
loop_
_entity.id
_entity.type
_entity.pdbx_description
1 polymer ?
#
loop_
_entity_poly.entity_id
_entity_poly.type
_entity_poly.pdbx_seq_one_letter_code
_entity_poly.pdbx_strand_id
1 'polypeptide(L)'
;MVTDKKPRCEFCGKRFRRGKTRYRVKLEMISDFDGYLEDLSEKPVDFMEKRIKKIIEDTKDLTEKEIEEQIYLKREFLVCIGCREKFLLILEKLKER
;
A
#
# COMPACT_ATOMS: atom_id res chain seq x y z
N MET A 1 -10.02 -10.17 32.27
CA MET A 1 -8.67 -10.73 32.08
C MET A 1 -8.09 -10.16 30.78
N VAL A 2 -7.26 -9.12 30.84
CA VAL A 2 -6.58 -8.59 29.66
C VAL A 2 -5.47 -9.59 29.32
N THR A 3 -5.66 -10.37 28.26
CA THR A 3 -4.66 -11.33 27.80
C THR A 3 -3.48 -10.55 27.24
N ASP A 4 -2.47 -10.35 28.08
CA ASP A 4 -1.24 -9.61 27.81
C ASP A 4 -0.34 -10.41 26.85
N LYS A 5 -0.84 -10.71 25.64
CA LYS A 5 -0.07 -11.35 24.57
C LYS A 5 1.04 -10.38 24.18
N LYS A 6 2.26 -10.66 24.65
CA LYS A 6 3.45 -9.88 24.28
C LYS A 6 3.48 -9.67 22.76
N PRO A 7 3.60 -8.43 22.28
CA PRO A 7 3.60 -8.16 20.86
C PRO A 7 4.77 -8.90 20.20
N ARG A 8 4.56 -9.34 18.97
CA ARG A 8 5.54 -10.05 18.15
C ARG A 8 5.88 -9.23 16.93
N CYS A 9 7.09 -9.41 16.42
CA CYS A 9 7.46 -8.91 15.11
C CYS A 9 6.53 -9.50 14.06
N GLU A 10 5.88 -8.67 13.27
CA GLU A 10 4.95 -9.11 12.22
C GLU A 10 5.67 -9.82 11.06
N PHE A 11 6.98 -9.61 10.92
CA PHE A 11 7.77 -10.19 9.82
C PHE A 11 8.44 -11.53 10.19
N CYS A 12 8.98 -11.65 11.41
CA CYS A 12 9.73 -12.85 11.83
C CYS A 12 9.11 -13.59 13.02
N GLY A 13 7.98 -13.10 13.56
CA GLY A 13 7.28 -13.71 14.69
C GLY A 13 8.00 -13.61 16.05
N LYS A 14 9.20 -13.01 16.11
CA LYS A 14 10.00 -12.88 17.34
C LYS A 14 9.23 -12.07 18.40
N ARG A 15 9.13 -12.61 19.61
CA ARG A 15 8.53 -11.91 20.76
C ARG A 15 9.39 -10.73 21.17
N PHE A 16 8.76 -9.57 21.38
CA PHE A 16 9.46 -8.42 21.95
C PHE A 16 9.74 -8.64 23.44
N ARG A 17 10.98 -8.37 23.85
CA ARG A 17 11.36 -8.34 25.28
C ARG A 17 10.96 -6.98 25.86
N ARG A 18 10.48 -6.96 27.10
CA ARG A 18 10.19 -5.71 27.82
C ARG A 18 11.48 -4.86 27.90
N GLY A 19 11.36 -3.56 27.69
CA GLY A 19 12.49 -2.61 27.70
C GLY A 19 13.38 -2.61 26.45
N LYS A 20 13.12 -3.45 25.44
CA LYS A 20 13.87 -3.42 24.18
C LYS A 20 13.17 -2.59 23.11
N THR A 21 13.98 -1.97 22.25
CA THR A 21 13.51 -1.17 21.11
C THR A 21 12.72 -2.03 20.12
N ARG A 22 11.62 -1.45 19.65
CA ARG A 22 10.76 -1.98 18.59
C ARG A 22 10.43 -0.82 17.65
N TYR A 23 10.20 -1.13 16.38
CA TYR A 23 10.00 -0.13 15.34
C TYR A 23 8.60 -0.27 14.76
N ARG A 24 7.94 0.86 14.55
CA ARG A 24 6.67 0.96 13.84
C ARG A 24 6.98 1.52 12.45
N VAL A 25 6.92 0.67 11.45
CA VAL A 25 7.14 1.03 10.04
C VAL A 25 5.78 1.40 9.46
N LYS A 26 5.67 2.62 8.95
CA LYS A 26 4.49 3.09 8.21
C LYS A 26 4.86 3.20 6.74
N LEU A 27 4.11 2.51 5.89
CA LEU A 27 4.19 2.62 4.44
C LEU A 27 2.93 3.32 3.97
N GLU A 28 3.12 4.42 3.24
CA GLU A 28 2.05 5.22 2.65
C GLU A 28 2.38 5.42 1.18
N MET A 29 1.45 5.03 0.31
CA MET A 29 1.53 5.26 -1.13
C MET A 29 0.26 5.99 -1.55
N ILE A 30 0.43 7.05 -2.32
CA ILE A 30 -0.64 7.93 -2.77
C ILE A 30 -0.43 8.10 -4.27
N SER A 31 -1.51 7.94 -5.04
CA SER A 31 -1.49 8.21 -6.48
C SER A 31 -1.02 9.64 -6.74
N ASP A 32 -0.03 9.78 -7.61
CA ASP A 32 0.49 11.07 -8.06
C ASP A 32 -0.26 11.50 -9.32
N PHE A 33 -1.34 12.26 -9.13
CA PHE A 33 -2.08 12.83 -10.25
C PHE A 33 -1.36 14.08 -10.76
N ASP A 34 -0.91 14.03 -12.01
CA ASP A 34 -0.16 15.08 -12.70
C ASP A 34 -0.99 16.32 -13.06
N GLY A 35 -2.29 16.32 -12.76
CA GLY A 35 -3.19 17.42 -13.05
C GLY A 35 -3.67 17.47 -14.50
N TYR A 36 -3.28 16.50 -15.34
CA TYR A 36 -3.69 16.49 -16.74
C TYR A 36 -5.14 16.03 -16.87
N LEU A 37 -5.98 16.89 -17.46
CA LEU A 37 -7.33 16.57 -17.86
C LEU A 37 -7.38 16.52 -19.39
N GLU A 38 -7.84 15.40 -19.92
CA GLU A 38 -8.01 15.21 -21.35
C GLU A 38 -9.17 16.07 -21.86
N ASP A 39 -8.96 16.80 -22.96
CA ASP A 39 -10.04 17.51 -23.65
C ASP A 39 -10.98 16.50 -24.33
N LEU A 40 -12.25 16.57 -23.96
CA LEU A 40 -13.30 15.67 -24.45
C LEU A 40 -14.02 16.22 -25.68
N SER A 41 -13.79 17.48 -26.07
CA SER A 41 -14.53 18.15 -27.16
C SER A 41 -14.29 17.52 -28.54
N GLU A 42 -13.10 16.96 -28.77
CA GLU A 42 -12.73 16.28 -30.02
C GLU A 42 -13.02 14.77 -30.00
N LYS A 43 -13.58 14.24 -28.91
CA LYS A 43 -13.82 12.81 -28.76
C LYS A 43 -15.13 12.37 -29.39
N PRO A 44 -15.21 11.12 -29.88
CA PRO A 44 -16.48 10.53 -30.33
C PRO A 44 -17.55 10.59 -29.22
N VAL A 45 -18.82 10.70 -29.62
CA VAL A 45 -19.96 10.76 -28.70
C VAL A 45 -20.00 9.57 -27.73
N ASP A 46 -19.49 8.41 -28.15
CA ASP A 46 -19.46 7.16 -27.37
C ASP A 46 -18.19 6.99 -26.51
N PHE A 47 -17.25 7.93 -26.54
CA PHE A 47 -15.96 7.83 -25.85
C PHE A 47 -16.10 7.62 -24.35
N MET A 48 -16.96 8.42 -23.71
CA MET A 48 -17.21 8.32 -22.27
C MET A 48 -17.85 6.99 -21.89
N GLU A 49 -18.81 6.51 -22.69
CA GLU A 49 -19.47 5.23 -22.45
C GLU A 49 -18.46 4.06 -22.53
N LYS A 50 -17.57 4.07 -23.53
CA LYS A 50 -16.49 3.08 -23.66
C LYS A 50 -15.52 3.12 -22.48
N ARG A 51 -15.14 4.32 -22.03
CA ARG A 51 -14.21 4.50 -20.91
C ARG A 51 -14.82 4.00 -19.60
N ILE A 52 -16.10 4.29 -19.35
CA ILE A 52 -16.83 3.77 -18.19
C ILE A 52 -16.92 2.24 -18.25
N LYS A 53 -17.29 1.66 -19.40
CA LYS A 53 -17.35 0.19 -19.57
C LYS A 53 -16.00 -0.46 -19.28
N LYS A 54 -14.91 0.14 -19.76
CA LYS A 54 -13.56 -0.34 -19.49
C LYS A 54 -13.23 -0.30 -18.00
N ILE A 55 -13.52 0.80 -17.30
CA ILE A 55 -13.30 0.90 -15.85
C ILE A 55 -14.07 -0.20 -15.10
N ILE A 56 -15.34 -0.42 -15.46
CA ILE A 56 -16.17 -1.48 -14.87
C ILE A 56 -15.54 -2.86 -15.12
N GLU A 57 -15.08 -3.11 -16.35
CA GLU A 57 -14.43 -4.38 -16.69
C GLU A 57 -13.10 -4.59 -15.96
N ASP A 58 -12.27 -3.55 -15.88
CA ASP A 58 -10.96 -3.58 -15.19
C ASP A 58 -11.12 -3.78 -13.67
N THR A 59 -12.29 -3.42 -13.10
CA THR A 59 -12.57 -3.50 -11.67
C THR A 59 -13.52 -4.63 -11.26
N LYS A 60 -14.09 -5.38 -12.22
CA LYS A 60 -15.16 -6.38 -11.95
C LYS A 60 -14.75 -7.48 -10.96
N ASP A 61 -13.47 -7.85 -10.96
CA ASP A 61 -12.91 -8.93 -10.14
C ASP A 61 -12.20 -8.40 -8.88
N LEU A 62 -12.26 -7.08 -8.65
CA LEU A 62 -11.62 -6.41 -7.53
C LEU A 62 -12.65 -6.08 -6.43
N THR A 63 -12.24 -6.28 -5.19
CA THR A 63 -12.98 -5.77 -4.03
C THR A 63 -12.81 -4.26 -3.90
N GLU A 64 -13.75 -3.60 -3.21
CA GLU A 64 -13.66 -2.16 -2.89
C GLU A 64 -12.30 -1.77 -2.29
N LYS A 65 -11.79 -2.62 -1.41
CA LYS A 65 -10.50 -2.42 -0.76
C LYS A 65 -9.32 -2.51 -1.74
N GLU A 66 -9.37 -3.44 -2.68
CA GLU A 66 -8.31 -3.56 -3.70
C GLU A 66 -8.33 -2.37 -4.67
N ILE A 67 -9.51 -1.83 -4.98
CA ILE A 67 -9.66 -0.60 -5.76
C ILE A 67 -9.08 0.59 -4.98
N GLU A 68 -9.41 0.72 -3.70
CA GLU A 68 -8.86 1.78 -2.84
C GLU A 68 -7.32 1.69 -2.77
N GLU A 69 -6.76 0.49 -2.60
CA GLU A 69 -5.32 0.26 -2.51
C GLU A 69 -4.55 0.62 -3.79
N GLN A 70 -5.22 0.78 -4.95
CA GLN A 70 -4.62 1.31 -6.17
C GLN A 70 -4.40 2.84 -6.12
N ILE A 71 -5.22 3.56 -5.36
CA ILE A 71 -5.16 5.02 -5.23
C ILE A 71 -4.42 5.42 -3.96
N TYR A 72 -4.72 4.73 -2.87
CA TYR A 72 -4.19 5.01 -1.54
C TYR A 72 -3.94 3.71 -0.78
N LEU A 73 -2.68 3.46 -0.46
CA LEU A 73 -2.28 2.32 0.34
C LEU A 73 -1.62 2.82 1.63
N LYS A 74 -2.18 2.37 2.76
CA LYS A 74 -1.57 2.57 4.08
C LYS A 74 -1.39 1.24 4.80
N ARG A 75 -0.14 0.94 5.16
CA ARG A 75 0.20 -0.23 5.96
C ARG A 75 1.06 0.18 7.15
N GLU A 76 0.82 -0.46 8.28
CA GLU A 76 1.63 -0.31 9.48
C GLU A 76 2.13 -1.67 9.93
N PHE A 77 3.41 -1.74 10.27
CA PHE A 77 4.05 -2.97 10.74
C PHE A 77 4.86 -2.70 12.00
N LEU A 78 4.70 -3.55 13.00
CA LEU A 78 5.52 -3.58 14.20
C LEU A 78 6.64 -4.61 14.04
N VAL A 79 7.88 -4.13 13.93
CA VAL A 79 9.04 -4.97 13.60
C VAL A 79 10.18 -4.84 14.62
N CYS A 80 11.03 -5.87 14.67
CA CYS A 80 12.27 -5.86 15.43
C CYS A 80 13.41 -5.18 14.64
N ILE A 81 14.51 -4.84 15.33
CA ILE A 81 15.66 -4.18 14.71
C ILE A 81 16.20 -4.92 13.47
N GLY A 82 16.37 -6.24 13.54
CA GLY A 82 16.86 -7.02 12.40
C GLY A 82 15.89 -7.08 11.22
N CYS A 83 14.57 -6.96 11.46
CA CYS A 83 13.59 -6.87 10.37
C CYS A 83 13.54 -5.47 9.78
N ARG A 84 13.74 -4.42 10.59
CA ARG A 84 13.88 -3.03 10.11
C ARG A 84 15.07 -2.91 9.16
N GLU A 85 16.23 -3.46 9.53
CA GLU A 85 17.44 -3.43 8.69
C GLU A 85 17.22 -4.15 7.35
N LYS A 86 16.60 -5.34 7.38
CA LYS A 86 16.23 -6.05 6.15
C LYS A 86 15.27 -5.25 5.27
N PHE A 87 14.30 -4.57 5.87
CA PHE A 87 13.35 -3.73 5.14
C PHE A 87 14.06 -2.56 4.44
N LEU A 88 14.95 -1.86 5.13
CA LEU A 88 15.78 -0.80 4.57
C LEU A 88 16.65 -1.29 3.40
N LEU A 89 17.34 -2.42 3.57
CA LEU A 89 18.17 -3.00 2.51
C LEU A 89 17.37 -3.36 1.25
N ILE A 90 16.13 -3.82 1.40
CA ILE A 90 15.26 -4.11 0.25
C ILE A 90 14.88 -2.81 -0.46
N LEU A 91 14.51 -1.76 0.29
CA LEU A 91 14.13 -0.47 -0.29
C LEU A 91 15.31 0.21 -1.00
N GLU A 92 16.52 0.12 -0.45
CA GLU A 92 17.73 0.66 -1.08
C GLU A 92 18.02 -0.03 -2.41
N LYS A 93 17.94 -1.37 -2.47
CA LYS A 93 18.12 -2.13 -3.71
C LYS A 93 17.09 -1.81 -4.79
N LEU A 94 15.88 -1.39 -4.40
CA LEU A 94 14.85 -0.99 -5.36
C LEU A 94 15.11 0.40 -5.95
N LYS A 95 15.92 1.26 -5.30
CA LYS A 95 16.29 2.58 -5.82
C LYS A 95 17.44 2.55 -6.83
N GLU A 96 18.28 1.52 -6.77
CA GLU A 96 19.46 1.36 -7.63
C GLU A 96 19.16 0.70 -8.98
N ARG A 97 17.91 0.27 -9.19
CA ARG A 97 17.39 -0.27 -10.45
C ARG A 97 16.64 0.79 -11.22
#